data_AF-A0A9P7GKX7-F1
#
_entry.id   AF-A0A9P7GKX7-F1
#
_cell.length_a   1.000
_cell.length_b   1.000
_cell.length_c   1.000
_cell.angle_alpha   90.00
_cell.angle_beta   90.00
_cell.angle_gamma   90.00
#
_symmetry.space_group_name_H-M   'P 1'
#
loop_
_entity.id
_entity.type
_entity.pdbx_description
1 polymer ?
#
loop_
_entity_poly.entity_id
_entity_poly.type
_entity_poly.pdbx_seq_one_letter_code
_entity_poly.pdbx_strand_id
1 'polypeptide(L)'
;AKRLDPDTLPGNVAKATQIQQLQEKWICDKRTPSCVSKWCFVDSQTQVHLALNPECLDLWAAAILKEDGTATLNNPPNHRLFDPEHLSPVLQRQKEALAASSSQASTSAPLTLISDLINSIRPQALPVTPTLPVLDDPTRLLLTSQFPGLDMPLAEFC
;
A
#
# COMPACT_ATOMS: atom_id res chain seq x y z
N ALA A 1 29.47 18.86 19.08
CA ALA A 1 28.76 19.11 17.82
C ALA A 1 27.27 18.86 18.04
N LYS A 2 26.40 19.85 17.80
CA LYS A 2 24.94 19.64 17.84
C LYS A 2 24.56 18.79 16.62
N ARG A 3 23.85 17.67 16.85
CA ARG A 3 23.25 16.90 15.76
C ARG A 3 22.17 17.77 15.11
N LEU A 4 22.28 17.98 13.82
CA LEU A 4 21.22 18.60 13.02
C LEU A 4 20.19 17.53 12.70
N ASP A 5 18.92 17.87 12.82
CA ASP A 5 17.83 16.99 12.42
C ASP A 5 17.99 16.60 10.95
N PRO A 6 17.80 15.30 10.61
CA PRO A 6 18.04 14.81 9.25
C PRO A 6 17.23 15.57 8.20
N ASP A 7 16.02 16.03 8.54
CA ASP A 7 15.14 16.76 7.62
C ASP A 7 15.62 18.17 7.25
N THR A 8 16.58 18.71 8.00
CA THR A 8 17.16 20.04 7.73
C THR A 8 18.39 19.98 6.83
N LEU A 9 18.85 18.78 6.47
CA LEU A 9 19.99 18.63 5.58
C LEU A 9 19.62 19.16 4.18
N PRO A 10 20.49 19.98 3.55
CA PRO A 10 20.16 20.63 2.27
C PRO A 10 19.82 19.62 1.16
N GLY A 11 20.43 18.43 1.18
CA GLY A 11 20.09 17.36 0.25
C GLY A 11 18.68 16.79 0.45
N ASN A 12 18.20 16.69 1.69
CA ASN A 12 16.87 16.18 2.00
C ASN A 12 15.78 17.20 1.64
N VAL A 13 16.05 18.50 1.86
CA VAL A 13 15.16 19.59 1.42
C VAL A 13 15.04 19.62 -0.11
N ALA A 14 16.15 19.50 -0.83
CA ALA A 14 16.16 19.43 -2.29
C ALA A 14 15.35 18.22 -2.79
N LYS A 15 15.54 17.05 -2.16
CA LYS A 15 14.82 15.83 -2.53
C LYS A 15 13.31 15.96 -2.27
N ALA A 16 12.92 16.46 -1.09
CA ALA A 16 11.53 16.71 -0.75
C ALA A 16 10.85 17.65 -1.76
N THR A 17 11.58 18.68 -2.20
CA THR A 17 11.09 19.63 -3.21
C THR A 17 10.84 18.94 -4.55
N GLN A 18 11.75 18.07 -4.99
CA GLN A 18 11.56 17.28 -6.22
C GLN A 18 10.40 16.30 -6.12
N ILE A 19 10.23 15.63 -4.97
CA ILE A 19 9.08 14.75 -4.72
C ILE A 19 7.78 15.54 -4.83
N GLN A 20 7.69 16.72 -4.24
CA GLN A 20 6.50 17.56 -4.32
C GLN A 20 6.17 17.93 -5.78
N GLN A 21 7.17 18.35 -6.56
CA GLN A 21 6.98 18.66 -7.98
C GLN A 21 6.49 17.45 -8.79
N LEU A 22 7.03 16.25 -8.52
CA LEU A 22 6.55 15.01 -9.15
C LEU A 22 5.11 14.70 -8.75
N GLN A 23 4.77 14.86 -7.47
CA GLN A 23 3.42 14.62 -6.97
C GLN A 23 2.38 15.55 -7.58
N GLU A 24 2.71 16.83 -7.75
CA GLU A 24 1.82 17.82 -8.37
C GLU A 24 1.63 17.55 -9.87
N LYS A 25 2.68 17.10 -10.54
CA LYS A 25 2.68 16.85 -11.98
C LYS A 25 1.98 15.54 -12.36
N TRP A 26 2.15 14.50 -11.56
CA TRP A 26 1.69 13.14 -11.86
C TRP A 26 0.50 12.72 -11.02
N ILE A 27 -0.37 13.67 -10.67
CA ILE A 27 -1.66 13.35 -10.05
C ILE A 27 -2.45 12.48 -11.03
N CYS A 28 -3.00 11.37 -10.54
CA CYS A 28 -3.80 10.51 -11.40
C CYS A 28 -5.14 11.17 -11.71
N ASP A 29 -5.37 11.52 -12.98
CA ASP A 29 -6.66 12.02 -13.45
C ASP A 29 -7.68 10.88 -13.67
N LYS A 30 -7.20 9.64 -13.83
CA LYS A 30 -8.05 8.47 -14.08
C LYS A 30 -8.62 7.93 -12.78
N ARG A 31 -9.85 8.33 -12.46
CA ARG A 31 -10.69 7.68 -11.43
C ARG A 31 -11.36 6.40 -11.97
N THR A 32 -10.62 5.58 -12.73
CA THR A 32 -11.09 4.26 -13.15
C THR A 32 -10.97 3.27 -11.99
N PRO A 33 -11.85 2.26 -11.87
CA PRO A 33 -11.79 1.27 -10.78
C PRO A 33 -10.49 0.47 -10.75
N SER A 34 -9.70 0.51 -11.84
CA SER A 34 -8.40 -0.15 -11.96
C SER A 34 -7.23 0.65 -11.36
N CYS A 35 -7.39 1.93 -11.05
CA CYS A 35 -6.35 2.76 -10.48
C CYS A 35 -6.67 3.13 -9.02
N VAL A 36 -5.83 2.67 -8.09
CA VAL A 36 -5.99 2.93 -6.65
C VAL A 36 -4.96 3.96 -6.15
N SER A 37 -3.91 4.23 -6.93
CA SER A 37 -2.82 5.13 -6.54
C SER A 37 -3.17 6.60 -6.78
N LYS A 38 -2.76 7.46 -5.85
CA LYS A 38 -2.93 8.93 -5.95
C LYS A 38 -2.09 9.54 -7.07
N TRP A 39 -0.91 8.96 -7.34
CA TRP A 39 0.03 9.44 -8.35
C TRP A 39 0.31 8.35 -9.35
N CYS A 40 0.33 8.70 -10.63
CA CYS A 40 0.50 7.77 -11.73
C CYS A 40 1.30 8.39 -12.87
N PHE A 41 2.22 7.61 -13.41
CA PHE A 41 2.90 7.94 -14.66
C PHE A 41 2.13 7.28 -15.82
N VAL A 42 1.85 8.07 -16.85
CA VAL A 42 1.23 7.58 -18.09
C VAL A 42 2.23 7.77 -19.20
N ASP A 43 2.72 6.67 -19.74
CA ASP A 43 3.56 6.71 -20.92
C ASP A 43 2.71 7.08 -22.14
N SER A 44 3.10 8.14 -22.85
CA SER A 44 2.38 8.61 -24.03
C SER A 44 2.47 7.63 -25.20
N GLN A 45 3.55 6.85 -25.29
CA GLN A 45 3.79 5.92 -26.40
C GLN A 45 3.02 4.62 -26.20
N THR A 46 3.16 4.00 -25.03
CA THR A 46 2.57 2.69 -24.74
C THR A 46 1.18 2.79 -24.12
N GLN A 47 0.75 3.99 -23.71
CA GLN A 47 -0.47 4.23 -22.93
C GLN A 47 -0.54 3.40 -21.63
N VAL A 48 0.61 2.88 -21.18
CA VAL A 48 0.71 2.11 -19.96
C VAL A 48 0.62 3.06 -18.78
N HIS A 49 -0.28 2.69 -17.87
CA HIS A 49 -0.56 3.45 -16.67
C HIS A 49 0.16 2.79 -15.48
N LEU A 50 1.20 3.43 -14.98
CA LEU A 50 2.03 2.94 -13.88
C LEU A 50 1.69 3.69 -12.59
N ALA A 51 1.33 2.94 -11.55
CA ALA A 51 1.12 3.47 -10.21
C ALA A 51 2.45 3.92 -9.58
N LEU A 52 2.52 5.18 -9.13
CA LEU A 52 3.70 5.71 -8.46
C LEU A 52 3.55 5.56 -6.95
N ASN A 53 4.29 4.60 -6.39
CA ASN A 53 4.43 4.45 -4.94
C ASN A 53 5.41 5.50 -4.39
N PRO A 54 5.40 5.76 -3.06
CA PRO A 54 6.36 6.67 -2.43
C PRO A 54 7.82 6.33 -2.78
N GLU A 55 8.16 5.04 -2.83
CA GLU A 55 9.51 4.58 -3.20
C GLU A 55 9.88 4.95 -4.65
N CYS A 56 8.93 4.89 -5.59
CA CYS A 56 9.16 5.33 -6.97
C CYS A 56 9.44 6.83 -7.02
N LEU A 57 8.68 7.64 -6.28
CA LEU A 57 8.86 9.09 -6.20
C LEU A 57 10.21 9.45 -5.56
N ASP A 58 10.59 8.74 -4.50
CA ASP A 58 11.87 8.91 -3.82
C ASP A 58 13.06 8.63 -4.75
N LEU A 59 13.01 7.52 -5.49
CA LEU A 59 14.06 7.14 -6.42
C LEU A 59 14.13 8.11 -7.60
N TRP A 60 12.98 8.52 -8.14
CA TRP A 60 12.92 9.49 -9.21
C TRP A 60 13.47 10.85 -8.79
N ALA A 61 13.08 11.36 -7.62
CA ALA A 61 13.62 12.60 -7.07
C ALA A 61 15.14 12.52 -6.87
N ALA A 62 15.66 11.40 -6.35
CA ALA A 62 17.09 11.19 -6.21
C ALA A 62 17.82 11.16 -7.57
N ALA A 63 17.22 10.54 -8.59
CA ALA A 63 17.78 10.49 -9.94
C ALA A 63 17.81 11.88 -10.60
N ILE A 64 16.78 12.71 -10.42
CA ILE A 64 16.76 14.10 -10.92
C ILE A 64 17.90 14.90 -10.28
N LEU A 65 18.09 14.80 -8.95
CA LEU A 65 19.15 15.51 -8.23
C LEU A 65 20.57 15.08 -8.60
N LYS A 66 20.72 13.88 -9.16
CA LYS A 66 22.02 13.38 -9.61
C LYS A 66 22.46 14.02 -10.93
N GLU A 67 21.55 14.69 -11.65
CA GLU A 67 21.79 15.42 -12.90
C GLU A 67 22.53 14.61 -13.98
N ASP A 68 22.44 13.27 -13.94
CA ASP A 68 23.09 12.38 -14.91
C ASP A 68 22.34 12.30 -16.25
N GLY A 69 21.29 13.10 -16.41
CA GLY A 69 20.45 13.16 -17.62
C GLY A 69 19.52 11.95 -17.80
N THR A 70 19.56 10.97 -16.88
CA THR A 70 18.76 9.75 -16.99
C THR A 70 17.31 9.94 -16.55
N ALA A 71 17.05 10.92 -15.69
CA ALA A 71 15.72 11.24 -15.17
C ALA A 71 15.43 12.73 -15.25
N THR A 72 14.19 13.07 -15.58
CA THR A 72 13.68 14.45 -15.58
C THR A 72 12.27 14.47 -14.98
N LEU A 73 11.70 15.64 -14.69
CA LEU A 73 10.29 15.72 -14.24
C LEU A 73 9.30 15.04 -15.19
N ASN A 74 9.63 14.96 -16.48
CA ASN A 74 8.77 14.36 -17.51
C ASN A 74 9.07 12.88 -17.78
N ASN A 75 10.28 12.43 -17.42
CA ASN A 75 10.77 11.13 -17.84
C ASN A 75 11.36 10.37 -16.65
N PRO A 76 10.78 9.22 -16.26
CA PRO A 76 11.28 8.44 -15.14
C PRO A 76 12.68 7.89 -15.40
N PRO A 77 13.45 7.60 -14.34
CA PRO A 77 14.74 6.93 -14.48
C PRO A 77 14.58 5.54 -15.10
N ASN A 78 15.61 5.09 -15.82
CA ASN A 78 15.73 3.70 -16.26
C ASN A 78 16.02 2.80 -15.05
N HIS A 79 14.97 2.37 -14.36
CA HIS A 79 15.04 1.53 -13.17
C HIS A 79 13.89 0.52 -13.18
N ARG A 80 14.12 -0.67 -12.60
CA ARG A 80 13.18 -1.80 -12.62
C ARG A 80 11.80 -1.49 -12.02
N LEU A 81 11.71 -0.48 -11.16
CA LEU A 81 10.43 -0.02 -10.59
C LEU A 81 9.54 0.70 -11.62
N PHE A 82 10.12 1.15 -12.73
CA PHE A 82 9.42 1.78 -13.85
C PHE A 82 9.23 0.83 -15.04
N ASP A 83 9.77 -0.40 -14.95
CA ASP A 83 9.56 -1.42 -15.97
C ASP A 83 8.17 -2.04 -15.82
N PRO A 84 7.29 -1.93 -16.84
CA PRO A 84 5.91 -2.43 -16.76
C PRO A 84 5.84 -3.96 -16.70
N GLU A 85 6.91 -4.65 -17.10
CA GLU A 85 7.04 -6.11 -17.02
C GLU A 85 7.46 -6.59 -15.63
N HIS A 86 8.04 -5.71 -14.82
CA HIS A 86 8.62 -6.07 -13.53
C HIS A 86 7.64 -5.83 -12.38
N LEU A 87 6.41 -6.31 -12.56
CA LEU A 87 5.37 -6.25 -11.53
C LEU A 87 5.74 -7.14 -10.35
N SER A 88 5.29 -6.75 -9.15
CA SER A 88 5.51 -7.58 -7.97
C SER A 88 4.95 -8.99 -8.19
N PRO A 89 5.58 -10.05 -7.67
CA PRO A 89 5.09 -11.41 -7.83
C PRO A 89 3.62 -11.60 -7.41
N VAL A 90 3.15 -10.77 -6.47
CA VAL A 90 1.76 -10.75 -6.02
C VAL A 90 0.83 -10.17 -7.09
N LEU A 91 1.19 -9.03 -7.69
CA LEU A 91 0.40 -8.41 -8.77
C LEU A 91 0.43 -9.27 -10.04
N GLN A 92 1.57 -9.88 -10.33
CA GLN A 92 1.71 -10.84 -11.42
C GLN A 92 0.78 -12.04 -11.23
N ARG A 93 0.79 -12.65 -10.04
CA ARG A 93 -0.11 -13.76 -9.68
C ARG A 93 -1.59 -13.36 -9.75
N GLN A 94 -1.93 -12.14 -9.34
CA GLN A 94 -3.30 -11.62 -9.48
C GLN A 94 -3.70 -11.48 -10.95
N LYS A 95 -2.84 -10.94 -11.80
CA LYS A 95 -3.08 -10.85 -13.25
C LYS A 95 -3.26 -12.21 -13.89
N GLU A 96 -2.42 -13.18 -13.55
CA GLU A 96 -2.51 -14.56 -14.05
C GLU A 96 -3.82 -15.24 -13.61
N ALA A 97 -4.24 -15.05 -12.35
CA ALA A 97 -5.51 -15.57 -11.86
C ALA A 97 -6.72 -14.96 -12.58
N LEU A 98 -6.69 -13.66 -12.88
CA LEU A 98 -7.74 -12.99 -13.66
C LEU A 98 -7.76 -13.43 -15.13
N ALA A 99 -6.58 -13.61 -15.74
CA ALA A 99 -6.47 -14.10 -17.11
C ALA A 99 -6.96 -15.55 -17.26
N ALA A 100 -6.62 -16.43 -16.31
CA ALA A 100 -7.09 -17.81 -16.27
C ALA A 100 -8.63 -17.89 -16.08
N SER A 101 -9.20 -16.94 -15.33
CA SER A 101 -10.66 -16.84 -15.15
C SER A 101 -11.39 -16.39 -16.42
N SER A 102 -10.70 -15.67 -17.32
CA SER A 102 -11.27 -15.17 -18.57
C SER A 102 -11.33 -16.21 -19.70
N SER A 103 -10.65 -17.36 -19.55
CA SER A 103 -10.71 -18.48 -20.50
C SER A 103 -11.80 -19.51 -20.18
N GLN A 104 -12.57 -19.33 -19.11
CA GLN A 104 -13.77 -20.12 -18.81
C GLN A 104 -15.04 -19.26 -18.90
N ALA A 105 -15.21 -18.57 -20.02
CA ALA A 105 -16.53 -18.06 -20.40
C ALA A 105 -17.24 -19.12 -21.27
N SER A 106 -17.87 -20.08 -20.61
CA SER A 106 -19.01 -20.80 -21.18
C SER A 106 -20.02 -21.07 -20.07
N THR A 107 -21.19 -20.48 -20.27
CA THR A 107 -22.42 -20.50 -19.47
C THR A 107 -22.50 -19.48 -18.33
N SER A 108 -23.46 -18.59 -18.54
CA SER A 108 -23.92 -17.47 -17.71
C SER A 108 -24.34 -17.88 -16.31
N ALA A 109 -23.83 -17.18 -15.30
CA ALA A 109 -24.62 -16.81 -14.13
C ALA A 109 -24.09 -15.46 -13.60
N PRO A 110 -24.96 -14.47 -13.34
CA PRO A 110 -24.54 -13.23 -12.70
C PRO A 110 -24.18 -13.54 -11.25
N LEU A 111 -22.89 -13.55 -10.92
CA LEU A 111 -22.46 -13.58 -9.53
C LEU A 111 -22.60 -12.16 -8.96
N THR A 112 -23.79 -11.89 -8.44
CA THR A 112 -24.05 -10.88 -7.41
C THR A 112 -23.19 -11.20 -6.20
N LEU A 113 -21.96 -10.72 -6.19
CA LEU A 113 -21.06 -10.86 -5.06
C LEU A 113 -21.47 -9.89 -3.94
N ILE A 114 -22.11 -10.49 -2.94
CA ILE A 114 -22.04 -10.17 -1.50
C ILE A 114 -22.70 -8.85 -1.03
N SER A 115 -24.03 -8.80 -1.08
CA SER A 115 -24.83 -7.99 -0.13
C SER A 115 -25.55 -8.83 0.94
N ASP A 116 -25.37 -10.15 0.95
CA ASP A 116 -26.10 -11.09 1.83
C ASP A 116 -25.27 -11.70 2.98
N LEU A 117 -24.17 -11.06 3.38
CA LEU A 117 -23.47 -11.40 4.65
C LEU A 117 -23.89 -10.52 5.84
N ILE A 118 -24.94 -9.69 5.71
CA ILE A 118 -25.40 -8.79 6.79
C ILE A 118 -26.74 -9.25 7.41
N ASN A 119 -27.26 -10.44 7.08
CA ASN A 119 -28.54 -10.92 7.64
C ASN A 119 -28.46 -12.07 8.66
N SER A 120 -27.25 -12.52 9.02
CA SER A 120 -27.06 -13.55 10.06
C SER A 120 -26.96 -13.00 11.49
N ILE A 121 -27.12 -11.68 11.67
CA ILE A 121 -27.21 -11.04 12.99
C ILE A 121 -28.60 -10.41 13.13
N ARG A 122 -29.63 -11.24 12.99
CA ARG A 122 -30.97 -10.87 13.47
C ARG A 122 -31.20 -11.57 14.81
N PRO A 123 -31.00 -10.91 15.96
CA PRO A 123 -31.49 -11.45 17.22
C PRO A 123 -33.01 -11.52 17.14
N GLN A 124 -33.53 -12.75 17.21
CA GLN A 124 -34.95 -13.03 17.32
C GLN A 124 -35.38 -12.58 18.72
N ALA A 125 -36.18 -11.52 18.79
CA ALA A 125 -36.75 -11.03 20.04
C ALA A 125 -37.97 -11.89 20.42
N LEU A 126 -37.91 -12.59 21.55
CA LEU A 126 -39.07 -12.96 22.37
C LEU A 126 -38.69 -12.90 23.86
N PRO A 127 -39.62 -12.52 24.75
CA PRO A 127 -39.30 -11.98 26.07
C PRO A 127 -39.29 -13.08 27.13
N VAL A 128 -38.16 -13.27 27.80
CA VAL A 128 -38.15 -13.96 29.10
C VAL A 128 -37.05 -13.37 29.98
N THR A 129 -37.46 -12.56 30.95
CA THR A 129 -36.73 -12.29 32.21
C THR A 129 -36.69 -13.61 33.00
N PRO A 130 -35.69 -13.97 33.85
CA PRO A 130 -34.84 -13.06 34.64
C PRO A 130 -33.37 -13.51 34.92
N THR A 131 -32.63 -12.60 35.57
CA THR A 131 -31.54 -12.81 36.55
C THR A 131 -30.08 -12.65 36.08
N LEU A 132 -29.42 -11.62 36.64
CA LEU A 132 -27.99 -11.26 36.61
C LEU A 132 -27.09 -12.34 37.25
N PRO A 133 -25.82 -12.49 36.83
CA PRO A 133 -24.69 -11.66 37.33
C PRO A 133 -23.78 -11.16 36.18
N VAL A 134 -23.45 -9.86 36.08
CA VAL A 134 -22.27 -9.20 36.69
C VAL A 134 -20.93 -9.88 36.36
N LEU A 135 -20.12 -9.17 35.54
CA LEU A 135 -18.68 -8.87 35.69
C LEU A 135 -17.77 -9.24 34.48
N ASP A 136 -17.03 -8.21 34.03
CA ASP A 136 -15.72 -8.19 33.32
C ASP A 136 -15.58 -8.86 31.93
N ASP A 137 -14.79 -8.41 30.95
CA ASP A 137 -13.90 -7.27 30.69
C ASP A 137 -13.38 -7.54 29.24
N PRO A 138 -13.39 -6.59 28.28
CA PRO A 138 -13.04 -6.84 26.88
C PRO A 138 -11.53 -6.91 26.55
N THR A 139 -10.68 -7.43 27.44
CA THR A 139 -9.21 -7.43 27.24
C THR A 139 -8.57 -8.76 26.81
N ARG A 140 -9.32 -9.83 26.54
CA ARG A 140 -8.71 -11.15 26.22
C ARG A 140 -8.38 -11.37 24.74
N LEU A 141 -7.64 -10.46 24.11
CA LEU A 141 -7.03 -10.63 22.78
C LEU A 141 -5.52 -10.92 22.82
N LEU A 142 -4.99 -11.46 23.91
CA LEU A 142 -3.58 -11.89 23.97
C LEU A 142 -3.49 -13.35 24.41
N LEU A 143 -2.85 -14.18 23.57
CA LEU A 143 -2.39 -15.51 23.95
C LEU A 143 -1.59 -15.39 25.25
N THR A 144 -2.10 -15.99 26.32
CA THR A 144 -1.58 -15.90 27.70
C THR A 144 -0.33 -16.78 27.91
N SER A 145 0.56 -16.90 26.92
CA SER A 145 1.74 -17.75 27.02
C SER A 145 3.05 -17.08 26.62
N GLN A 146 3.09 -15.76 26.49
CA GLN A 146 4.34 -15.03 26.36
C GLN A 146 4.69 -14.39 27.69
N PHE A 147 5.58 -15.06 28.43
CA PHE A 147 6.28 -14.42 29.52
C PHE A 147 7.34 -13.48 28.93
N PRO A 148 7.45 -12.23 29.41
CA PRO A 148 8.62 -11.41 29.13
C PRO A 148 9.87 -12.21 29.47
N GLY A 149 10.83 -12.27 28.54
CA GLY A 149 12.15 -12.83 28.83
C GLY A 149 12.79 -12.06 29.98
N LEU A 150 13.64 -12.75 30.75
CA LEU A 150 14.36 -12.17 31.87
C LEU A 150 15.08 -10.88 31.43
N ASP A 151 14.88 -9.77 32.13
CA ASP A 151 15.58 -8.52 31.85
C ASP A 151 17.10 -8.75 31.93
N MET A 152 17.77 -8.68 30.77
CA MET A 152 19.21 -8.85 30.69
C MET A 152 19.88 -7.50 31.04
N PRO A 153 20.71 -7.44 32.08
CA PRO A 153 21.41 -6.21 32.43
C PRO A 153 22.42 -5.84 31.33
N LEU A 154 22.57 -4.54 31.06
CA LEU A 154 23.49 -3.98 30.04
C LEU A 154 24.94 -4.47 30.17
N ALA A 155 25.36 -4.94 31.35
CA ALA A 155 26.69 -5.50 31.58
C ALA A 155 26.93 -6.85 30.88
N GLU A 156 25.87 -7.59 30.55
CA GLU A 156 25.97 -8.87 29.81
C GLU A 156 25.86 -8.66 28.28
N PHE A 157 25.62 -7.44 27.83
CA PHE A 157 25.54 -7.08 26.42
C PHE A 157 26.91 -6.58 25.94
N CYS A 158 27.90 -7.49 25.82
CA CYS A 158 29.23 -7.21 25.28
C CYS A 158 29.64 -8.25 24.24
#